data_AF-A0A819H718-F1
#
_entry.id   AF-A0A819H718-F1
#
_cell.length_a   1.000
_cell.length_b   1.000
_cell.length_c   1.000
_cell.angle_alpha   90.00
_cell.angle_beta   90.00
_cell.angle_gamma   90.00
#
_symmetry.space_group_name_H-M   'P 1'
#
loop_
_entity.id
_entity.type
_entity.pdbx_description
1 polymer ?
#
loop_
_entity_poly.entity_id
_entity_poly.type
_entity_poly.pdbx_seq_one_letter_code
_entity_poly.pdbx_strand_id
1 'polypeptide(L)'
;MLTLRSTDDEKKFILTPGNHIWPFSFHLDDSLPSTMTQNDHQGPYIHYFLCARLKQSDRCKVNVEQRYPILIQRSTTSLHVTDLAVQIENRKGVQLHAFLHKNVAVAGEYFSFELDLYNRNQLTIHRISAKLIRERILGRTEEKNIIPLTKNLLDTYNFQDEHLYGNFELLLPIKTVASFSWETEPWPARNLLTMRYELRLEAHMHDRLNNIRLQVPLIIINTTLKNEDEMMSLPSYETLFPV
;
A
#
# COMPACT_ATOMS: atom_id res chain seq x y z
N MET A 1 18.08 -9.60 4.14
CA MET A 1 17.82 -10.97 4.61
C MET A 1 18.15 -11.03 6.09
N LEU A 2 17.15 -10.93 6.96
CA LEU A 2 17.33 -11.18 8.40
C LEU A 2 17.45 -12.69 8.58
N THR A 3 18.61 -13.15 9.05
CA THR A 3 18.84 -14.57 9.34
C THR A 3 18.90 -14.71 10.86
N LEU A 4 17.79 -15.13 11.47
CA LEU A 4 17.82 -15.57 12.86
C LEU A 4 18.46 -16.97 12.88
N ARG A 5 19.66 -17.06 13.45
CA ARG A 5 20.32 -18.35 13.71
C ARG A 5 20.03 -18.72 15.16
N SER A 6 19.44 -19.88 15.39
CA SER A 6 19.46 -20.50 16.71
C SER A 6 20.92 -20.73 17.12
N THR A 7 21.29 -20.28 18.31
CA THR A 7 22.65 -20.29 18.87
C THR A 7 22.98 -21.54 19.69
N ASP A 8 22.12 -22.54 19.70
CA ASP A 8 22.44 -23.77 20.43
C ASP A 8 23.51 -24.57 19.68
N ASP A 9 24.54 -24.96 20.45
CA ASP A 9 25.67 -25.80 20.07
C ASP A 9 25.31 -26.86 19.01
N GLU A 10 26.20 -27.07 18.03
CA GLU A 10 26.07 -28.06 16.95
C GLU A 10 26.00 -29.51 17.50
N LYS A 11 24.88 -29.86 18.15
CA LYS A 11 24.59 -31.22 18.61
C LYS A 11 24.29 -32.05 17.38
N LYS A 12 25.09 -33.10 17.16
CA LYS A 12 24.80 -34.11 16.15
C LYS A 12 23.66 -34.99 16.66
N PHE A 13 22.56 -35.02 15.92
CA PHE A 13 21.42 -35.88 16.21
C PHE A 13 21.46 -37.12 15.30
N ILE A 14 21.31 -38.30 15.89
CA ILE A 14 21.05 -39.54 15.14
C ILE A 14 19.53 -39.75 15.18
N LEU A 15 18.87 -39.63 14.04
CA LEU A 15 17.43 -39.83 13.92
C LEU A 15 17.13 -41.30 13.66
N THR A 16 16.32 -41.93 14.51
CA THR A 16 15.78 -43.28 14.30
C THR A 16 14.53 -43.24 13.40
N PRO A 17 14.15 -44.34 12.73
CA PRO A 17 12.88 -44.38 11.99
C PRO A 17 11.68 -44.09 12.91
N GLY A 18 10.81 -43.19 12.49
CA GLY A 18 9.64 -42.76 13.27
C GLY A 18 9.22 -41.33 12.97
N ASN A 19 8.18 -40.86 13.67
CA ASN A 19 7.71 -39.48 13.58
C ASN A 19 8.50 -38.60 14.55
N HIS A 20 9.03 -37.50 14.04
CA HIS A 20 9.79 -36.53 14.84
C HIS A 20 9.15 -35.15 14.72
N ILE A 21 9.00 -34.46 15.85
CA ILE A 21 8.40 -33.13 15.92
C ILE A 21 9.36 -32.24 16.70
N TRP A 22 9.74 -31.10 16.11
CA TRP A 22 10.53 -30.07 16.76
C TRP A 22 9.73 -28.78 16.85
N PRO A 23 9.13 -28.47 18.01
CA PRO A 23 8.44 -27.21 18.19
C PRO A 23 9.44 -26.05 18.21
N PHE A 24 9.05 -24.93 17.62
CA PHE A 24 9.80 -23.68 17.71
C PHE A 24 8.82 -22.51 17.80
N SER A 25 9.26 -21.42 18.40
CA SER A 25 8.56 -20.16 18.45
C SER A 25 9.55 -19.02 18.28
N PHE A 26 9.15 -17.96 17.60
CA PHE A 26 9.92 -16.73 17.51
C PHE A 26 8.96 -15.55 17.55
N HIS A 27 9.45 -14.44 18.08
CA HIS A 27 8.73 -13.18 18.06
C HIS A 27 9.19 -12.38 16.84
N LEU A 28 8.23 -11.92 16.04
CA LEU A 28 8.49 -10.98 14.96
C LEU A 28 8.59 -9.58 15.55
N ASP A 29 9.60 -8.84 15.12
CA ASP A 29 9.78 -7.45 15.53
C ASP A 29 8.59 -6.60 15.05
N ASP A 30 8.09 -5.75 15.94
CA ASP A 30 6.99 -4.82 15.67
C ASP A 30 7.33 -3.76 14.63
N SER A 31 8.62 -3.51 14.43
CA SER A 31 9.11 -2.64 13.38
C SER A 31 9.01 -3.25 11.98
N LEU A 32 8.78 -4.56 11.81
CA LEU A 32 8.74 -5.16 10.46
C LEU A 32 7.58 -4.59 9.62
N PRO A 33 7.84 -4.19 8.35
CA PRO A 33 6.79 -3.72 7.46
C PRO A 33 5.79 -4.83 7.09
N SER A 34 4.60 -4.42 6.63
CA SER A 34 3.60 -5.38 6.13
C SER A 34 4.10 -6.07 4.86
N THR A 35 3.64 -7.30 4.63
CA THR A 35 3.81 -8.02 3.37
C THR A 35 3.22 -7.19 2.22
N MET A 36 3.99 -7.05 1.14
CA MET A 36 3.59 -6.32 -0.07
C MET A 36 3.72 -7.27 -1.26
N THR A 37 2.59 -7.66 -1.85
CA THR A 37 2.55 -8.55 -3.02
C THR A 37 2.73 -7.76 -4.32
N GLN A 38 3.44 -8.37 -5.27
CA GLN A 38 3.57 -7.85 -6.63
C GLN A 38 2.41 -8.40 -7.47
N ASN A 39 1.37 -7.59 -7.69
CA ASN A 39 0.22 -8.06 -8.47
C ASN A 39 0.44 -7.92 -10.00
N ASP A 40 1.33 -7.02 -10.46
CA ASP A 40 1.40 -6.60 -11.88
C ASP A 40 2.82 -6.57 -12.47
N HIS A 41 3.75 -7.40 -11.96
CA HIS A 41 5.15 -7.53 -12.44
C HIS A 41 6.02 -6.25 -12.47
N GLN A 42 5.52 -5.12 -11.98
CA GLN A 42 6.28 -3.88 -11.84
C GLN A 42 6.23 -3.43 -10.37
N GLY A 43 7.42 -3.13 -9.84
CA GLY A 43 7.57 -2.53 -8.53
C GLY A 43 8.24 -3.37 -7.44
N PRO A 44 8.66 -2.71 -6.36
CA PRO A 44 9.19 -3.36 -5.17
C PRO A 44 8.12 -4.20 -4.46
N TYR A 45 8.55 -5.27 -3.79
CA TYR A 45 7.69 -6.18 -3.01
C TYR A 45 8.39 -6.62 -1.72
N ILE A 46 7.61 -7.13 -0.77
CA ILE A 46 8.11 -7.63 0.52
C ILE A 46 7.42 -8.95 0.82
N HIS A 47 8.20 -10.02 0.92
CA HIS A 47 7.73 -11.33 1.33
C HIS A 47 8.57 -11.84 2.50
N TYR A 48 7.88 -12.48 3.44
CA TYR A 48 8.51 -13.16 4.57
C TYR A 48 8.42 -14.66 4.34
N PHE A 49 9.51 -15.36 4.67
CA PHE A 49 9.57 -16.81 4.58
C PHE A 49 10.23 -17.35 5.84
N LEU A 50 9.61 -18.38 6.42
CA LEU A 50 10.27 -19.26 7.36
C LEU A 50 11.01 -20.34 6.58
N CYS A 51 12.31 -20.45 6.80
CA CYS A 51 13.14 -21.46 6.17
C CYS A 51 13.52 -22.53 7.19
N ALA A 52 12.99 -23.74 7.04
CA ALA A 52 13.44 -24.91 7.79
C ALA A 52 14.57 -25.57 7.01
N ARG A 53 15.76 -25.67 7.61
CA ARG A 53 16.95 -26.25 6.97
C ARG A 53 17.48 -27.40 7.81
N LEU A 54 17.49 -28.60 7.23
CA LEU A 54 18.19 -29.74 7.79
C LEU A 54 19.59 -29.81 7.19
N LYS A 55 20.60 -29.46 8.00
CA LYS A 55 21.99 -29.64 7.61
C LYS A 55 22.37 -31.11 7.79
N GLN A 56 22.76 -31.77 6.70
CA GLN A 56 23.24 -33.15 6.78
C GLN A 56 24.76 -33.13 6.96
N SER A 57 25.27 -33.91 7.90
CA SER A 57 26.70 -33.91 8.27
C SER A 57 27.60 -34.60 7.25
N ASP A 58 27.02 -35.36 6.32
CA ASP A 58 27.75 -36.10 5.29
C ASP A 58 28.07 -35.18 4.11
N ARG A 59 29.35 -35.09 3.73
CA ARG A 59 29.86 -34.19 2.68
C ARG A 59 29.23 -34.47 1.30
N CYS A 60 28.63 -35.64 1.13
CA CYS A 60 28.03 -36.08 -0.13
C CYS A 60 26.51 -35.86 -0.21
N LYS A 61 25.85 -35.36 0.83
CA LYS A 61 24.39 -35.18 0.82
C LYS A 61 23.98 -33.70 0.77
N VAL A 62 22.97 -33.43 -0.05
CA VAL A 62 22.41 -32.08 -0.21
C VAL A 62 21.59 -31.72 1.02
N ASN A 63 21.78 -30.52 1.55
CA ASN A 63 20.95 -30.00 2.63
C ASN A 63 19.49 -29.92 2.19
N VAL A 64 18.57 -30.33 3.05
CA VAL A 64 17.14 -30.21 2.77
C VAL A 64 16.67 -28.85 3.28
N GLU A 65 16.09 -28.05 2.40
CA GLU A 65 15.51 -26.74 2.73
C GLU A 65 14.03 -26.74 2.35
N GLN A 66 13.19 -26.32 3.29
CA GLN A 66 11.78 -26.06 3.04
C GLN A 66 11.46 -24.62 3.41
N ARG A 67 10.66 -23.95 2.58
CA ARG A 67 10.25 -22.56 2.77
C ARG A 67 8.75 -22.49 2.98
N TYR A 68 8.35 -21.76 4.00
CA TYR A 68 6.96 -21.52 4.35
C TYR A 68 6.71 -20.01 4.27
N PRO A 69 5.80 -19.54 3.40
CA PRO A 69 5.49 -18.12 3.33
C PRO A 69 4.80 -17.65 4.62
N ILE A 70 5.14 -16.44 5.07
CA ILE A 70 4.50 -15.77 6.21
C ILE A 70 3.88 -14.47 5.72
N LEU A 71 2.62 -14.25 6.11
CA LEU A 71 1.92 -13.00 5.89
C LEU A 71 2.03 -12.13 7.15
N ILE A 72 2.59 -10.93 6.99
CA ILE A 72 2.63 -9.91 8.04
C ILE A 72 1.66 -8.81 7.64
N GLN A 73 0.63 -8.58 8.45
CA GLN A 73 -0.28 -7.44 8.31
C GLN A 73 -0.15 -6.58 9.57
N ARG A 74 0.32 -5.35 9.41
CA ARG A 74 0.38 -4.38 10.50
C ARG A 74 -0.77 -3.39 10.39
N SER A 75 -1.46 -3.18 11.49
CA SER A 75 -2.31 -2.00 11.67
C SER A 75 -1.41 -0.78 11.85
N THR A 76 -1.75 0.29 11.15
CA THR A 76 -1.07 1.58 11.21
C THR A 76 -1.38 2.28 12.53
N THR A 77 -0.56 2.07 13.55
CA THR A 77 -0.85 2.52 14.93
C THR A 77 -0.46 3.97 15.23
N SER A 78 0.29 4.67 14.36
CA SER A 78 0.82 6.01 14.66
C SER A 78 0.57 7.06 13.57
N LEU A 79 -0.54 6.95 12.86
CA LEU A 79 -0.86 7.92 11.81
C LEU A 79 -1.66 9.09 12.38
N HIS A 80 -1.12 10.31 12.25
CA HIS A 80 -1.77 11.53 12.68
C HIS A 80 -3.01 11.79 11.80
N VAL A 81 -4.17 11.41 12.32
CA VAL A 81 -5.46 11.77 11.73
C VAL A 81 -5.65 13.26 11.94
N THR A 82 -5.73 14.01 10.85
CA THR A 82 -5.98 15.44 10.91
C THR A 82 -6.95 15.85 9.81
N ASP A 83 -7.71 16.89 10.10
CA ASP A 83 -8.42 17.67 9.09
C ASP A 83 -7.38 18.25 8.13
N LEU A 84 -7.71 18.26 6.84
CA LEU A 84 -6.78 18.68 5.81
C LEU A 84 -7.50 19.53 4.77
N ALA A 85 -7.10 20.81 4.71
CA ALA A 85 -7.53 21.76 3.69
C ALA A 85 -6.34 22.05 2.77
N VAL A 86 -6.51 21.86 1.47
CA VAL A 86 -5.48 22.19 0.47
C VAL A 86 -6.11 23.03 -0.63
N GLN A 87 -5.42 24.09 -1.03
CA GLN A 87 -5.87 25.04 -2.05
C GLN A 87 -4.77 25.25 -3.09
N ILE A 88 -5.18 25.43 -4.34
CA ILE A 88 -4.30 25.88 -5.43
C ILE A 88 -5.07 26.81 -6.36
N GLU A 89 -4.35 27.71 -7.02
CA GLU A 89 -4.87 28.63 -8.03
C GLU A 89 -4.02 28.55 -9.30
N ASN A 90 -4.65 28.58 -10.47
CA ASN A 90 -3.95 28.63 -11.75
C ASN A 90 -3.69 30.08 -12.21
N ARG A 91 -2.94 30.26 -13.30
CA ARG A 91 -2.63 31.59 -13.88
C ARG A 91 -3.85 32.35 -14.41
N LYS A 92 -5.00 31.68 -14.52
CA LYS A 92 -6.25 32.25 -15.01
C LYS A 92 -7.24 32.50 -13.87
N GLY A 93 -6.80 32.46 -12.61
CA GLY A 93 -7.66 32.75 -11.47
C GLY A 93 -8.73 31.69 -11.19
N VAL A 94 -8.56 30.46 -11.69
CA VAL A 94 -9.37 29.31 -11.26
C VAL A 94 -8.76 28.78 -9.97
N GLN A 95 -9.55 28.74 -8.92
CA GLN A 95 -9.16 28.21 -7.61
C GLN A 95 -9.81 26.85 -7.41
N LEU A 96 -9.05 25.91 -6.86
CA LEU A 96 -9.53 24.57 -6.50
C LEU A 96 -9.10 24.27 -5.07
N HIS A 97 -10.09 24.08 -4.21
CA HIS A 97 -9.91 23.75 -2.80
C HIS A 97 -10.50 22.36 -2.56
N ALA A 98 -9.82 21.61 -1.70
CA ALA A 98 -10.32 20.35 -1.19
C ALA A 98 -10.23 20.34 0.32
N PHE A 99 -11.30 19.84 0.94
CA PHE A 99 -11.38 19.69 2.38
C PHE A 99 -11.66 18.24 2.73
N LEU A 100 -10.82 17.69 3.61
CA LEU A 100 -10.95 16.35 4.14
C LEU A 100 -11.12 16.47 5.65
N HIS A 101 -12.32 16.09 6.14
CA HIS A 101 -12.60 15.98 7.58
C HIS A 101 -11.66 14.98 8.27
N LYS A 102 -11.19 13.97 7.53
CA LYS A 102 -10.15 13.05 7.98
C LYS A 102 -9.28 12.70 6.78
N ASN A 103 -7.97 12.84 6.92
CA ASN A 103 -7.01 12.35 5.93
C ASN A 103 -6.84 10.82 5.95
N VAL A 104 -7.70 10.09 6.68
CA VAL A 104 -7.68 8.62 6.79
C VAL A 104 -8.87 8.02 6.06
N ALA A 105 -8.61 6.95 5.33
CA ALA A 105 -9.60 6.19 4.58
C ALA A 105 -9.40 4.69 4.78
N VAL A 106 -10.49 3.94 4.69
CA VAL A 106 -10.49 2.50 4.93
C VAL A 106 -10.64 1.76 3.61
N ALA A 107 -9.77 0.77 3.35
CA ALA A 107 -9.86 -0.05 2.16
C ALA A 107 -11.21 -0.77 2.08
N GLY A 108 -11.88 -0.70 0.93
CA GLY A 108 -13.22 -1.27 0.73
C GLY A 108 -14.39 -0.35 1.11
N GLU A 109 -14.12 0.79 1.75
CA GLU A 109 -15.16 1.75 2.16
C GLU A 109 -15.19 3.00 1.25
N TYR A 110 -16.28 3.76 1.36
CA TYR A 110 -16.40 5.06 0.73
C TYR A 110 -15.62 6.12 1.52
N PHE A 111 -14.82 6.89 0.81
CA PHE A 111 -14.09 8.03 1.34
C PHE A 111 -14.74 9.32 0.85
N SER A 112 -15.18 10.19 1.78
CA SER A 112 -15.82 11.46 1.48
C SER A 112 -14.85 12.65 1.58
N PHE A 113 -14.96 13.60 0.66
CA PHE A 113 -14.24 14.88 0.70
C PHE A 113 -15.13 15.99 0.13
N GLU A 114 -14.87 17.22 0.57
CA GLU A 114 -15.51 18.41 -0.01
C GLU A 114 -14.61 19.01 -1.07
N LEU A 115 -15.22 19.50 -2.14
CA LEU A 115 -14.54 20.22 -3.20
C LEU A 115 -15.23 21.55 -3.40
N ASP A 116 -14.42 22.60 -3.45
CA ASP A 116 -14.82 23.96 -3.74
C ASP A 116 -13.96 24.46 -4.91
N LEU A 117 -14.60 24.74 -6.04
CA LEU A 117 -13.95 25.25 -7.24
C LEU A 117 -14.57 26.59 -7.63
N TYR A 118 -13.73 27.61 -7.66
CA TYR A 118 -14.12 28.96 -8.04
C TYR A 118 -13.49 29.32 -9.39
N ASN A 119 -14.33 29.67 -10.35
CA ASN A 119 -14.02 29.93 -11.75
C ASN A 119 -14.45 31.36 -12.12
N ARG A 120 -13.78 32.35 -11.50
CA ARG A 120 -14.10 33.77 -11.65
C ARG A 120 -14.22 34.26 -13.09
N ASN A 121 -13.37 33.71 -13.97
CA ASN A 121 -13.29 34.10 -15.38
C ASN A 121 -14.18 33.26 -16.29
N GLN A 122 -15.07 32.43 -15.72
CA GLN A 122 -16.03 31.59 -16.45
C GLN A 122 -15.39 30.77 -17.57
N LEU A 123 -14.18 30.26 -17.31
CA LEU A 123 -13.49 29.40 -18.26
C LEU A 123 -14.26 28.10 -18.43
N THR A 124 -14.28 27.58 -19.65
CA THR A 124 -14.92 26.28 -19.90
C THR A 124 -14.08 25.17 -19.28
N ILE A 125 -14.63 24.50 -18.27
CA ILE A 125 -14.06 23.30 -17.66
C ILE A 125 -14.77 22.09 -18.27
N HIS A 126 -14.01 21.25 -18.96
CA HIS A 126 -14.54 20.10 -19.69
C HIS A 126 -14.66 18.85 -18.81
N ARG A 127 -13.86 18.75 -17.75
CA ARG A 127 -13.84 17.58 -16.88
C ARG A 127 -13.26 17.93 -15.52
N ILE A 128 -13.90 17.45 -14.47
CA ILE A 128 -13.33 17.41 -13.11
C ILE A 128 -13.24 15.95 -12.70
N SER A 129 -12.05 15.51 -12.31
CA SER A 129 -11.81 14.11 -11.92
C SER A 129 -11.06 14.01 -10.61
N ALA A 130 -11.44 13.00 -9.83
CA ALA A 130 -10.73 12.53 -8.66
C ALA A 130 -10.02 11.22 -9.00
N LYS A 131 -8.75 11.13 -8.65
CA LYS A 131 -7.91 9.96 -8.87
C LYS A 131 -7.20 9.58 -7.58
N LEU A 132 -7.16 8.29 -7.27
CA LEU A 132 -6.29 7.80 -6.22
C LEU A 132 -4.93 7.40 -6.82
N ILE A 133 -3.88 8.04 -6.34
CA ILE A 133 -2.50 7.76 -6.74
C ILE A 133 -1.83 6.98 -5.62
N ARG A 134 -1.07 5.95 -5.97
CA ARG A 134 -0.25 5.18 -5.05
C ARG A 134 1.21 5.36 -5.38
N GLU A 135 1.98 5.74 -4.38
CA GLU A 135 3.43 5.87 -4.48
C GLU A 135 4.09 4.78 -3.64
N ARG A 136 5.01 4.04 -4.27
CA ARG A 136 5.83 3.00 -3.66
C ARG A 136 7.28 3.43 -3.72
N ILE A 137 7.91 3.50 -2.56
CA ILE A 137 9.33 3.84 -2.45
C ILE A 137 10.02 2.63 -1.82
N LEU A 138 11.09 2.11 -2.46
CA LEU A 138 11.99 1.12 -1.87
C LEU A 138 13.44 1.54 -2.13
N GLY A 139 14.08 2.07 -1.10
CA GLY A 139 15.43 2.60 -1.17
C GLY A 139 15.54 3.77 -2.14
N ARG A 140 16.37 3.61 -3.19
CA ARG A 140 16.53 4.64 -4.24
C ARG A 140 15.54 4.48 -5.39
N THR A 141 14.77 3.39 -5.40
CA THR A 141 13.80 3.12 -6.46
C THR A 141 12.46 3.70 -6.03
N GLU A 142 12.01 4.73 -6.75
CA GLU A 142 10.69 5.31 -6.63
C GLU A 142 9.82 4.79 -7.79
N GLU A 143 8.66 4.25 -7.46
CA GLU A 143 7.65 3.84 -8.42
C GLU A 143 6.32 4.50 -8.08
N LYS A 144 5.83 5.32 -9.01
CA LYS A 144 4.54 5.98 -8.92
C LYS A 144 3.54 5.25 -9.80
N ASN A 145 2.58 4.59 -9.16
CA ASN A 145 1.52 3.85 -9.82
C ASN A 145 0.18 4.54 -9.61
N ILE A 146 -0.49 4.87 -10.70
CA ILE A 146 -1.88 5.31 -10.64
C ILE A 146 -2.72 4.08 -10.33
N ILE A 147 -3.42 4.07 -9.21
CA ILE A 147 -4.42 3.03 -9.00
C ILE A 147 -5.55 3.32 -9.97
N PRO A 148 -6.07 2.31 -10.70
CA PRO A 148 -7.19 2.50 -11.63
C PRO A 148 -8.50 2.80 -10.89
N LEU A 149 -8.54 3.93 -10.21
CA LEU A 149 -9.67 4.56 -9.56
C LEU A 149 -9.69 5.99 -10.04
N THR A 150 -10.37 6.19 -11.17
CA THR A 150 -10.70 7.53 -11.65
C THR A 150 -12.20 7.67 -11.52
N LYS A 151 -12.65 8.56 -10.64
CA LYS A 151 -14.05 8.97 -10.59
C LYS A 151 -14.15 10.33 -11.26
N ASN A 152 -14.99 10.42 -12.27
CA ASN A 152 -15.40 11.72 -12.79
C ASN A 152 -16.39 12.32 -11.78
N LEU A 153 -16.07 13.51 -11.28
CA LEU A 153 -16.92 14.20 -10.31
C LEU A 153 -18.06 14.94 -11.01
N LEU A 154 -17.79 15.37 -12.25
CA LEU A 154 -18.78 15.87 -13.19
C LEU A 154 -18.46 15.34 -14.59
N ASP A 155 -19.46 14.74 -15.22
CA ASP A 155 -19.49 14.45 -16.66
C ASP A 155 -20.37 15.49 -17.37
N THR A 156 -20.12 16.78 -17.12
CA THR A 156 -20.80 17.85 -17.84
C THR A 156 -19.91 18.35 -18.96
N TYR A 157 -20.39 18.20 -20.20
CA TYR A 157 -19.86 18.94 -21.35
C TYR A 157 -20.09 20.43 -21.08
N ASN A 158 -19.07 21.11 -20.58
CA ASN A 158 -18.97 22.56 -20.33
C ASN A 158 -19.61 23.03 -19.01
N PHE A 159 -18.88 22.83 -17.90
CA PHE A 159 -19.11 23.62 -16.70
C PHE A 159 -18.65 25.06 -16.97
N GLN A 160 -19.60 26.01 -16.92
CA GLN A 160 -19.37 27.45 -17.08
C GLN A 160 -19.79 28.25 -15.83
N ASP A 161 -20.30 27.58 -14.80
CA ASP A 161 -20.71 28.28 -13.60
C ASP A 161 -19.49 28.89 -12.90
N GLU A 162 -19.74 29.97 -12.19
CA GLU A 162 -18.71 30.69 -11.45
C GLU A 162 -18.19 29.85 -10.27
N HIS A 163 -19.04 29.00 -9.71
CA HIS A 163 -18.75 28.29 -8.47
C HIS A 163 -19.33 26.88 -8.50
N LEU A 164 -18.51 25.91 -8.12
CA LEU A 164 -18.90 24.54 -7.86
C LEU A 164 -18.51 24.20 -6.43
N TYR A 165 -19.50 23.87 -5.61
CA TYR A 165 -19.27 23.33 -4.28
C TYR A 165 -20.05 22.02 -4.12
N GLY A 166 -19.41 21.02 -3.53
CA GLY A 166 -20.09 19.76 -3.27
C GLY A 166 -19.29 18.78 -2.43
N ASN A 167 -20.02 17.84 -1.84
CA ASN A 167 -19.47 16.68 -1.15
C ASN A 167 -19.41 15.51 -2.12
N PHE A 168 -18.24 14.91 -2.24
CA PHE A 168 -17.97 13.82 -3.16
C PHE A 168 -17.44 12.61 -2.41
N GLU A 169 -17.81 11.43 -2.91
CA GLU A 169 -17.37 10.16 -2.33
C GLU A 169 -16.57 9.35 -3.35
N LEU A 170 -15.55 8.62 -2.90
CA LEU A 170 -14.76 7.70 -3.71
C LEU A 170 -14.70 6.33 -3.03
N LEU A 171 -15.17 5.28 -3.71
CA LEU A 171 -15.05 3.92 -3.20
C LEU A 171 -13.61 3.42 -3.33
N LEU A 172 -13.02 3.02 -2.21
CA LEU A 172 -11.67 2.45 -2.20
C LEU A 172 -11.69 0.93 -2.48
N PRO A 173 -10.72 0.38 -3.23
CA PRO A 173 -10.63 -1.04 -3.46
C PRO A 173 -10.37 -1.79 -2.16
N ILE A 174 -10.99 -2.95 -2.04
CA ILE A 174 -10.78 -3.87 -0.92
C ILE A 174 -9.32 -4.36 -0.88
N LYS A 175 -8.74 -4.66 -2.05
CA LYS A 175 -7.37 -5.18 -2.19
C LYS A 175 -6.31 -4.07 -2.20
N THR A 176 -6.41 -3.13 -1.27
CA THR A 176 -5.44 -2.03 -1.13
C THR A 176 -4.44 -2.38 -0.03
N VAL A 177 -3.18 -1.98 -0.20
CA VAL A 177 -2.15 -2.14 0.84
C VAL A 177 -2.22 -0.93 1.75
N ALA A 178 -2.23 -1.11 3.06
CA ALA A 178 -2.24 0.01 4.00
C ALA A 178 -1.04 0.97 3.75
N SER A 179 -1.22 2.25 4.05
CA SER A 179 -0.13 3.23 4.08
C SER A 179 0.88 2.84 5.15
N PHE A 180 2.17 2.95 4.87
CA PHE A 180 3.20 2.76 5.90
C PHE A 180 4.50 3.45 5.49
N SER A 181 5.34 3.77 6.48
CA SER A 181 6.70 4.23 6.28
C SER A 181 7.61 3.46 7.20
N TRP A 182 8.65 2.87 6.63
CA TRP A 182 9.63 2.10 7.37
C TRP A 182 11.04 2.51 6.94
N GLU A 183 11.86 2.77 7.94
CA GLU A 183 13.25 3.16 7.77
C GLU A 183 14.15 2.18 8.51
N THR A 184 15.14 1.60 7.81
CA THR A 184 16.19 0.81 8.46
C THR A 184 17.31 1.69 8.94
N GLU A 185 17.53 1.76 10.25
CA GLU A 185 18.84 2.04 10.82
C GLU A 185 19.56 0.71 11.14
N PRO A 186 20.91 0.61 11.07
CA PRO A 186 21.90 1.45 10.40
C PRO A 186 22.63 0.60 9.34
N TRP A 187 22.18 0.65 8.09
CA TRP A 187 22.95 0.12 6.95
C TRP A 187 23.38 1.29 6.06
N PRO A 188 24.54 1.24 5.37
CA PRO A 188 25.15 2.40 4.71
C PRO A 188 24.33 3.00 3.55
N ALA A 189 23.19 2.42 3.21
CA ALA A 189 22.16 3.03 2.40
C ALA A 189 20.86 3.06 3.20
N ARG A 190 20.36 4.26 3.53
CA ARG A 190 19.01 4.44 4.06
C ARG A 190 18.02 3.91 3.03
N ASN A 191 17.56 2.68 3.23
CA ASN A 191 16.53 2.11 2.40
C ASN A 191 15.18 2.51 2.99
N LEU A 192 14.66 3.64 2.53
CA LEU A 192 13.31 4.06 2.85
C LEU A 192 12.34 3.13 2.12
N LEU A 193 11.47 2.48 2.86
CA LEU A 193 10.39 1.70 2.31
C LEU A 193 9.08 2.40 2.70
N THR A 194 8.32 2.85 1.71
CA THR A 194 7.11 3.61 1.97
C THR A 194 6.01 3.26 0.98
N MET A 195 4.79 3.17 1.49
CA MET A 195 3.55 3.15 0.74
C MET A 195 2.75 4.41 1.08
N ARG A 196 2.56 5.30 0.10
CA ARG A 196 1.78 6.53 0.25
C ARG A 196 0.64 6.57 -0.75
N TYR A 197 -0.42 7.28 -0.37
CA TYR A 197 -1.55 7.53 -1.24
C TYR A 197 -1.80 9.02 -1.33
N GLU A 198 -2.25 9.46 -2.49
CA GLU A 198 -2.67 10.83 -2.74
C GLU A 198 -4.03 10.81 -3.44
N LEU A 199 -4.97 11.63 -2.97
CA LEU A 199 -6.11 12.04 -3.76
C LEU A 199 -5.63 13.15 -4.70
N ARG A 200 -5.74 12.90 -6.00
CA ARG A 200 -5.45 13.89 -7.03
C ARG A 200 -6.75 14.38 -7.65
N LEU A 201 -7.00 15.68 -7.49
CA LEU A 201 -8.12 16.37 -8.11
C LEU A 201 -7.60 17.14 -9.31
N GLU A 202 -8.20 16.92 -10.48
CA GLU A 202 -7.81 17.57 -11.73
C GLU A 202 -9.02 18.21 -12.38
N ALA A 203 -8.96 19.52 -12.64
CA ALA A 203 -9.92 20.19 -13.50
C ALA A 203 -9.24 20.51 -14.85
N HIS A 204 -9.82 19.98 -15.92
CA HIS A 204 -9.32 20.08 -17.28
C HIS A 204 -10.06 21.17 -18.05
N MET A 205 -9.29 22.09 -18.62
CA MET A 205 -9.76 23.20 -19.44
C MET A 205 -9.36 22.98 -20.91
N HIS A 206 -9.86 23.83 -21.80
CA HIS A 206 -9.55 23.75 -23.24
C HIS A 206 -8.03 23.82 -23.52
N ASP A 207 -7.35 24.72 -22.83
CA ASP A 207 -5.89 24.86 -22.89
C ASP A 207 -5.24 24.09 -21.73
N ARG A 208 -4.41 23.10 -22.08
CA ARG A 208 -3.72 22.23 -21.13
C ARG A 208 -2.82 22.99 -20.15
N LEU A 209 -2.30 24.14 -20.55
CA LEU A 209 -1.45 24.99 -19.68
C LEU A 209 -2.24 25.61 -18.53
N ASN A 210 -3.56 25.65 -18.63
CA ASN A 210 -4.44 26.18 -17.60
C ASN A 210 -5.03 25.08 -16.71
N ASN A 211 -4.78 23.80 -16.99
CA ASN A 211 -5.24 22.71 -16.12
C ASN A 211 -4.74 22.92 -14.70
N ILE A 212 -5.62 22.67 -13.75
CA ILE A 212 -5.32 22.77 -12.32
C ILE A 212 -5.28 21.36 -11.73
N ARG A 213 -4.26 21.11 -10.93
CA ARG A 213 -4.03 19.83 -10.26
C ARG A 213 -3.77 20.09 -8.79
N LEU A 214 -4.62 19.54 -7.95
CA LEU A 214 -4.48 19.54 -6.50
C LEU A 214 -4.14 18.12 -6.05
N GLN A 215 -3.17 17.99 -5.15
CA GLN A 215 -2.77 16.72 -4.54
C GLN A 215 -2.99 16.80 -3.04
N VAL A 216 -3.71 15.82 -2.50
CA VAL A 216 -4.04 15.76 -1.09
C VAL A 216 -3.54 14.42 -0.53
N PRO A 217 -2.62 14.41 0.45
CA PRO A 217 -2.14 13.16 1.04
C PRO A 217 -3.26 12.40 1.74
N LEU A 218 -3.28 11.09 1.52
CA LEU A 218 -4.23 10.15 2.12
C LEU A 218 -3.51 9.02 2.83
N ILE A 219 -4.10 8.64 3.96
CA ILE A 219 -3.70 7.51 4.77
C ILE A 219 -4.73 6.41 4.54
N ILE A 220 -4.31 5.28 3.96
CA ILE A 220 -5.19 4.12 3.79
C ILE A 220 -4.88 3.11 4.88
N ILE A 221 -5.93 2.62 5.53
CA ILE A 221 -5.85 1.53 6.50
C ILE A 221 -6.65 0.34 5.99
N ASN A 222 -6.18 -0.86 6.30
CA ASN A 222 -6.93 -2.08 6.00
C ASN A 222 -7.80 -2.40 7.21
N THR A 223 -9.08 -2.67 7.00
CA THR A 223 -9.83 -3.42 8.00
C THR A 223 -9.17 -4.79 8.10
N THR A 224 -8.64 -5.14 9.26
CA THR A 224 -8.51 -6.55 9.59
C THR A 224 -9.89 -7.15 9.38
N LEU A 225 -10.00 -8.08 8.43
CA LEU A 225 -11.23 -8.84 8.20
C LEU A 225 -11.68 -9.34 9.57
N LYS A 226 -12.78 -8.79 10.09
CA LYS A 226 -13.40 -9.25 11.33
C LYS A 226 -13.98 -10.66 11.21
N ASN A 227 -13.82 -11.29 10.04
CA ASN A 227 -14.22 -12.65 9.77
C ASN A 227 -13.01 -13.56 9.91
N GLU A 228 -12.86 -14.13 11.11
CA GLU A 228 -11.91 -15.24 11.39
C GLU A 228 -12.15 -16.44 10.45
N ASP A 229 -13.34 -16.53 9.84
CA ASP A 229 -13.74 -17.62 8.94
C ASP A 229 -13.08 -17.62 7.55
N GLU A 230 -12.58 -16.47 7.05
CA GLU A 230 -11.92 -16.41 5.72
C GLU A 230 -10.39 -16.61 5.76
N MET A 231 -9.74 -16.44 6.92
CA MET A 231 -8.32 -16.76 7.06
C MET A 231 -8.03 -18.27 7.02
N MET A 232 -9.05 -19.10 7.26
CA MET A 232 -8.96 -20.57 7.18
C MET A 232 -9.08 -21.11 5.75
N SER A 233 -9.38 -20.26 4.76
CA SER A 233 -9.44 -20.63 3.34
C SER A 233 -8.25 -20.09 2.53
N LEU A 234 -7.03 -20.19 3.07
CA LEU A 234 -5.87 -20.24 2.18
C LEU A 234 -5.95 -21.58 1.43
N PRO A 235 -5.90 -21.60 0.08
CA PRO A 235 -5.82 -22.86 -0.64
C PRO A 235 -4.60 -23.61 -0.10
N SER A 236 -4.81 -24.83 0.36
CA SER A 236 -3.74 -25.78 0.60
C SER A 236 -3.01 -25.97 -0.72
N TYR A 237 -1.89 -25.26 -0.90
CA TYR A 237 -0.96 -25.48 -2.00
C TYR A 237 -0.17 -26.77 -1.75
N GLU A 238 -0.90 -27.88 -1.56
CA GLU A 238 -0.40 -29.16 -2.02
C GLU A 238 -0.50 -29.13 -3.55
N THR A 239 0.53 -29.61 -4.24
CA THR A 239 0.66 -29.72 -5.71
C THR A 239 1.17 -28.49 -6.48
N LEU A 240 2.40 -28.03 -6.20
CA LEU A 240 3.25 -27.46 -7.25
C LEU A 240 4.74 -27.78 -7.05
N PHE A 241 5.10 -29.07 -7.06
CA PHE A 241 6.38 -29.54 -7.60
C PHE A 241 6.19 -30.97 -8.15
N PRO A 242 6.26 -31.21 -9.47
CA PRO A 242 6.44 -32.57 -9.96
C PRO A 242 7.87 -33.03 -9.60
N VAL A 243 7.96 -34.30 -9.24
CA VAL A 243 9.19 -35.08 -9.00
C VAL A 243 10.10 -35.04 -10.22
#